data_AF-A0A067PGY3-F1
#
_entry.id   AF-A0A067PGY3-F1
#
_cell.length_a   1.000
_cell.length_b   1.000
_cell.length_c   1.000
_cell.angle_alpha   90.00
_cell.angle_beta   90.00
_cell.angle_gamma   90.00
#
_symmetry.space_group_name_H-M   'P 1'
#
loop_
_entity.id
_entity.type
_entity.pdbx_description
1 polymer ?
#
loop_
_entity_poly.entity_id
_entity_poly.type
_entity_poly.pdbx_seq_one_letter_code
_entity_poly.pdbx_strand_id
1 'polypeptide(L)'
;KTWSEALALLTSLNIPTFSSELTSFQAAHHLAYTGICQMPTIEDIGLWISKNTNKGAYSSLANMGLLSISGAVTITAAFRVVYDHLNTYLTKDDQQELGFDVIFVEHVLCKV
;
A
#
# COMPACT_ATOMS: atom_id res chain seq x y z
N LYS A 1 3.41 10.57 14.73
CA LYS A 1 4.31 10.13 13.64
C LYS A 1 3.45 9.49 12.57
N THR A 2 3.49 9.98 11.34
CA THR A 2 2.75 9.40 10.22
C THR A 2 3.44 8.13 9.72
N TRP A 3 2.74 7.31 8.93
CA TRP A 3 3.33 6.17 8.27
C TRP A 3 4.49 6.59 7.34
N SER A 4 4.28 7.64 6.54
CA SER A 4 5.29 8.17 5.62
C SER A 4 6.55 8.68 6.33
N GLU A 5 6.42 9.32 7.50
CA GLU A 5 7.56 9.69 8.35
C GLU A 5 8.33 8.47 8.86
N ALA A 6 7.61 7.42 9.27
CA ALA A 6 8.23 6.18 9.73
C ALA A 6 8.99 5.48 8.61
N LEU A 7 8.42 5.41 7.41
CA LEU A 7 9.08 4.84 6.23
C LEU A 7 10.35 5.65 5.87
N ALA A 8 10.27 6.98 5.88
CA ALA A 8 11.42 7.84 5.61
C ALA A 8 12.55 7.61 6.62
N LEU A 9 12.20 7.50 7.91
CA LEU A 9 13.16 7.18 8.97
C LEU A 9 13.80 5.80 8.72
N LEU A 10 13.01 4.76 8.53
CA LEU A 10 13.52 3.40 8.29
C LEU A 10 14.45 3.33 7.08
N THR A 11 14.09 4.04 6.01
CA THR A 11 14.93 4.14 4.80
C THR A 11 16.25 4.87 5.12
N SER A 12 16.21 5.96 5.89
CA SER A 12 17.42 6.71 6.27
C SER A 12 18.40 5.93 7.16
N LEU A 13 17.90 4.94 7.92
CA LEU A 13 18.74 4.09 8.77
C LEU A 13 19.62 3.13 7.96
N ASN A 14 19.34 2.94 6.66
CA ASN A 14 20.10 2.05 5.77
C ASN A 14 20.36 0.67 6.37
N ILE A 15 19.36 0.12 7.08
CA ILE A 15 19.45 -1.21 7.67
C ILE A 15 19.58 -2.22 6.53
N PRO A 16 20.59 -3.12 6.53
CA PRO A 16 20.74 -4.14 5.51
C PRO A 16 19.43 -4.93 5.35
N THR A 17 18.87 -4.92 4.15
CA THR A 17 17.59 -5.56 3.88
C THR A 17 17.78 -6.99 3.39
N PHE A 18 16.79 -7.84 3.67
CA PHE A 18 16.79 -9.19 3.13
C PHE A 18 16.27 -9.14 1.69
N SER A 19 17.18 -9.23 0.72
CA SER A 19 16.91 -9.51 -0.71
C SER A 19 16.02 -8.51 -1.46
N SER A 20 15.51 -7.43 -0.86
CA SER A 20 14.71 -6.42 -1.55
C SER A 20 14.60 -5.08 -0.80
N GLU A 21 14.23 -4.03 -1.53
CA GLU A 21 13.89 -2.70 -0.98
C GLU A 21 12.54 -2.67 -0.24
N LEU A 22 11.83 -3.79 -0.13
CA LEU A 22 10.53 -3.86 0.55
C LEU A 22 10.62 -3.91 2.06
N THR A 23 11.78 -4.27 2.63
CA THR A 23 11.91 -4.46 4.08
C THR A 23 11.52 -3.21 4.87
N SER A 24 11.93 -2.01 4.44
CA SER A 24 11.56 -0.76 5.11
C SER A 24 10.07 -0.45 4.98
N PHE A 25 9.47 -0.75 3.83
CA PHE A 25 8.04 -0.57 3.58
C PHE A 25 7.19 -1.50 4.48
N GLN A 26 7.53 -2.78 4.51
CA GLN A 26 6.91 -3.77 5.38
C GLN A 26 7.10 -3.44 6.86
N ALA A 27 8.30 -3.01 7.25
CA ALA A 27 8.56 -2.56 8.62
C ALA A 27 7.67 -1.36 8.99
N ALA A 28 7.47 -0.40 8.09
CA ALA A 28 6.55 0.72 8.32
C ALA A 28 5.09 0.25 8.50
N HIS A 29 4.63 -0.75 7.73
CA HIS A 29 3.33 -1.39 7.95
C HIS A 29 3.22 -1.99 9.36
N HIS A 30 4.22 -2.76 9.78
CA HIS A 30 4.23 -3.37 11.12
C HIS A 30 4.22 -2.31 12.23
N LEU A 31 4.98 -1.21 12.08
CA LEU A 31 4.95 -0.12 13.05
C LEU A 31 3.54 0.49 13.15
N ALA A 32 2.83 0.64 12.03
CA ALA A 32 1.46 1.14 12.02
C ALA A 32 0.49 0.17 12.72
N TYR A 33 0.58 -1.12 12.42
CA TYR A 33 -0.22 -2.15 13.08
C TYR A 33 0.01 -2.23 14.59
N THR A 34 1.23 -1.96 15.06
CA THR A 34 1.55 -1.88 16.49
C THR A 34 1.19 -0.53 17.14
N GLY A 35 0.65 0.43 16.39
CA GLY A 35 0.29 1.76 16.89
C GLY A 35 1.48 2.70 17.15
N ILE A 36 2.69 2.37 16.68
CA ILE A 36 3.89 3.21 16.84
C ILE A 36 3.85 4.41 15.88
N CYS A 37 3.26 4.22 14.70
CA CYS A 37 2.89 5.31 13.78
C CYS A 37 1.42 5.18 13.37
N GLN A 38 0.88 6.24 12.77
CA GLN A 38 -0.47 6.23 12.22
C GLN A 38 -0.57 5.29 11.01
N MET A 39 -1.75 4.72 10.76
CA MET A 39 -2.02 3.96 9.54
C MET A 39 -1.80 4.83 8.29
N PRO A 40 -1.28 4.25 7.19
CA PRO A 40 -1.14 4.98 5.95
C PRO A 40 -2.51 5.35 5.36
N THR A 41 -2.57 6.47 4.67
CA THR A 41 -3.73 6.81 3.86
C THR A 41 -3.66 6.16 2.47
N ILE A 42 -4.76 6.23 1.73
CA ILE A 42 -4.80 5.83 0.31
C ILE A 42 -3.75 6.61 -0.50
N GLU A 43 -3.54 7.88 -0.18
CA GLU A 43 -2.54 8.74 -0.83
C GLU A 43 -1.11 8.29 -0.51
N ASP A 44 -0.83 7.91 0.74
CA ASP A 44 0.49 7.41 1.14
C ASP A 44 0.87 6.18 0.30
N ILE A 45 -0.03 5.18 0.24
CA ILE A 45 0.20 3.94 -0.50
C ILE A 45 0.18 4.19 -2.01
N GLY A 46 -0.77 4.96 -2.54
CA GLY A 46 -0.83 5.29 -3.96
C GLY A 46 0.43 6.02 -4.45
N LEU A 47 0.93 6.98 -3.66
CA LEU A 47 2.20 7.65 -3.93
C LEU A 47 3.38 6.68 -3.87
N TRP A 48 3.40 5.77 -2.90
CA TRP A 48 4.44 4.75 -2.82
C TRP A 48 4.43 3.83 -4.05
N ILE A 49 3.27 3.33 -4.47
CA ILE A 49 3.11 2.50 -5.68
C ILE A 49 3.61 3.27 -6.91
N SER A 50 3.30 4.57 -7.02
CA SER A 50 3.74 5.39 -8.16
C SER A 50 5.26 5.53 -8.28
N LYS A 51 5.98 5.40 -7.17
CA LYS A 51 7.45 5.44 -7.12
C LYS A 51 8.08 4.05 -7.28
N ASN A 52 7.29 2.99 -7.21
CA ASN A 52 7.73 1.59 -7.18
C ASN A 52 7.00 0.78 -8.26
N THR A 53 7.08 1.23 -9.52
CA THR A 53 6.34 0.65 -10.65
C THR A 53 6.76 -0.76 -11.04
N ASN A 54 7.88 -1.26 -10.49
CA ASN A 54 8.36 -2.62 -10.65
C ASN A 54 7.80 -3.61 -9.60
N LYS A 55 6.81 -3.22 -8.79
CA LYS A 55 6.20 -4.05 -7.74
C LYS A 55 4.83 -4.60 -8.15
N GLY A 56 4.39 -5.63 -7.44
CA GLY A 56 3.14 -6.35 -7.72
C GLY A 56 1.92 -5.44 -7.77
N ALA A 57 1.75 -4.56 -6.78
CA ALA A 57 0.59 -3.68 -6.73
C ALA A 57 0.44 -2.80 -8.00
N TYR A 58 1.54 -2.27 -8.54
CA TYR A 58 1.52 -1.53 -9.80
C TYR A 58 1.12 -2.44 -10.97
N SER A 59 1.76 -3.61 -11.07
CA SER A 59 1.48 -4.59 -12.13
C SER A 59 0.01 -5.00 -12.14
N SER A 60 -0.60 -5.21 -10.97
CA SER A 60 -1.99 -5.62 -10.84
C SER A 60 -2.95 -4.53 -11.26
N LEU A 61 -2.71 -3.27 -10.86
CA LEU A 61 -3.50 -2.14 -11.34
C LEU A 61 -3.42 -1.98 -12.87
N ALA A 62 -2.23 -2.20 -13.46
CA ALA A 62 -2.05 -2.20 -14.90
C ALA A 62 -2.83 -3.33 -15.58
N ASN A 63 -2.73 -4.55 -15.04
CA ASN A 63 -3.42 -5.74 -15.56
C ASN A 63 -4.94 -5.64 -15.47
N MET A 64 -5.46 -4.91 -14.48
CA MET A 64 -6.89 -4.57 -14.36
C MET A 64 -7.35 -3.50 -15.37
N GLY A 65 -6.44 -2.93 -16.16
CA GLY A 65 -6.75 -1.86 -17.10
C GLY A 65 -7.03 -0.51 -16.43
N LEU A 66 -6.68 -0.35 -15.15
CA LEU A 66 -6.95 0.88 -14.38
C LEU A 66 -5.88 1.97 -14.60
N LEU A 67 -4.76 1.62 -15.23
CA LEU A 67 -3.67 2.55 -15.54
C LEU A 67 -3.70 2.92 -17.02
N SER A 68 -4.50 3.93 -17.38
CA SER A 68 -4.55 4.48 -18.75
C SER A 68 -3.41 5.47 -19.03
N ILE A 69 -2.88 6.11 -17.99
CA ILE A 69 -1.80 7.11 -18.06
C ILE A 69 -0.86 6.87 -16.87
N SER A 70 0.45 6.87 -17.13
CA SER A 70 1.45 6.83 -16.07
C SER A 70 1.51 8.16 -15.34
N GLY A 71 1.14 8.16 -14.07
CA GLY A 71 1.22 9.34 -13.20
C GLY A 71 0.77 9.04 -11.79
N ALA A 72 1.38 9.69 -10.81
CA ALA A 72 1.07 9.46 -9.39
C ALA A 72 -0.42 9.66 -9.07
N VAL A 73 -1.05 10.68 -9.64
CA VAL A 73 -2.48 10.94 -9.46
C VAL A 73 -3.34 9.79 -10.01
N THR A 74 -3.05 9.33 -11.23
CA THR A 74 -3.78 8.21 -11.85
C THR A 74 -3.60 6.92 -11.07
N ILE A 75 -2.38 6.63 -10.60
CA ILE A 75 -2.07 5.42 -9.83
C ILE A 75 -2.77 5.46 -8.46
N THR A 76 -2.74 6.60 -7.77
CA THR A 76 -3.47 6.76 -6.51
C THR A 76 -4.98 6.65 -6.70
N ALA A 77 -5.53 7.21 -7.79
CA ALA A 77 -6.95 7.07 -8.11
C ALA A 77 -7.32 5.61 -8.43
N ALA A 78 -6.49 4.89 -9.19
CA ALA A 78 -6.68 3.48 -9.48
C ALA A 78 -6.66 2.62 -8.20
N PHE A 79 -5.71 2.88 -7.30
CA PHE A 79 -5.66 2.21 -6.01
C PHE A 79 -6.90 2.51 -5.15
N ARG A 80 -7.36 3.77 -5.12
CA ARG A 80 -8.60 4.16 -4.46
C ARG A 80 -9.81 3.41 -5.01
N VAL A 81 -9.93 3.28 -6.33
CA VAL A 81 -11.03 2.54 -6.96
C VAL A 81 -11.09 1.09 -6.45
N VAL A 82 -9.94 0.42 -6.32
CA VAL A 82 -9.89 -0.94 -5.76
C VAL A 82 -10.30 -0.94 -4.28
N TYR A 83 -9.77 -0.01 -3.48
CA TYR A 83 -10.13 0.12 -2.07
C TYR A 83 -11.64 0.34 -1.89
N ASP A 84 -12.21 1.31 -2.61
CA ASP A 84 -13.62 1.66 -2.52
C ASP A 84 -14.52 0.51 -3.00
N HIS A 85 -14.10 -0.22 -4.04
CA HIS A 85 -14.79 -1.41 -4.50
C HIS A 85 -14.83 -2.48 -3.39
N LEU A 86 -13.69 -2.84 -2.81
CA LEU A 86 -13.65 -3.84 -1.74
C LEU A 86 -14.42 -3.38 -0.48
N ASN A 87 -14.30 -2.11 -0.09
CA ASN A 87 -15.04 -1.55 1.04
C ASN A 87 -16.56 -1.56 0.83
N THR A 88 -17.01 -1.46 -0.43
CA THR A 88 -18.44 -1.50 -0.79
C THR A 88 -18.98 -2.92 -0.81
N TYR A 89 -18.21 -3.89 -1.29
CA TYR A 89 -18.69 -5.26 -1.56
C TYR A 89 -18.35 -6.28 -0.47
N LEU A 90 -17.33 -6.04 0.37
CA LEU A 90 -17.09 -6.86 1.56
C LEU A 90 -18.11 -6.55 2.64
N THR A 91 -18.69 -7.58 3.24
CA THR A 91 -19.57 -7.38 4.41
C THR A 91 -18.77 -6.85 5.60
N LYS A 92 -19.44 -6.35 6.64
CA LYS A 92 -18.72 -5.89 7.84
C LYS A 92 -18.03 -7.02 8.58
N ASP A 93 -18.61 -8.22 8.54
CA ASP A 93 -18.00 -9.41 9.12
C ASP A 93 -16.75 -9.79 8.31
N ASP A 94 -16.81 -9.81 6.97
CA ASP A 94 -15.63 -10.05 6.13
C ASP A 94 -14.54 -8.99 6.38
N GLN A 95 -14.92 -7.71 6.46
CA GLN A 95 -13.97 -6.62 6.74
C GLN A 95 -13.27 -6.82 8.09
N GLN A 96 -14.00 -7.29 9.10
CA GLN A 96 -13.45 -7.57 10.42
C GLN A 96 -12.53 -8.79 10.40
N GLU A 97 -12.96 -9.89 9.78
CA GLU A 97 -12.18 -11.14 9.72
C GLU A 97 -10.89 -10.98 8.91
N LEU A 98 -10.93 -10.20 7.83
CA LEU A 98 -9.78 -9.93 6.96
C LEU A 98 -8.84 -8.86 7.52
N GLY A 99 -9.27 -8.09 8.52
CA GLY A 99 -8.55 -6.89 8.95
C GLY A 99 -8.47 -5.85 7.83
N PHE A 100 -9.60 -5.57 7.19
CA PHE A 100 -9.68 -4.70 6.02
C PHE A 100 -9.22 -3.28 6.33
N ASP A 101 -8.15 -2.87 5.66
CA ASP A 101 -7.58 -1.52 5.70
C ASP A 101 -6.77 -1.24 4.42
N VAL A 102 -6.10 -0.08 4.37
CA VAL A 102 -5.32 0.35 3.20
C VAL A 102 -4.13 -0.60 2.93
N ILE A 103 -3.49 -1.12 3.97
CA ILE A 103 -2.35 -2.05 3.86
C ILE A 103 -2.84 -3.41 3.33
N PHE A 104 -3.99 -3.89 3.81
CA PHE A 104 -4.63 -5.11 3.31
C PHE A 104 -4.84 -5.05 1.80
N VAL A 105 -5.38 -3.95 1.28
CA VAL A 105 -5.62 -3.79 -0.17
C VAL A 105 -4.32 -3.81 -0.97
N GLU A 106 -3.25 -3.18 -0.46
CA GLU A 106 -1.92 -3.25 -1.07
C GLU A 106 -1.39 -4.69 -1.12
N HIS A 107 -1.51 -5.43 -0.01
CA HIS A 107 -1.09 -6.82 0.05
C HIS A 107 -1.88 -7.70 -0.92
N VAL A 108 -3.20 -7.51 -1.04
CA VAL A 108 -4.03 -8.24 -2.01
C VAL A 108 -3.55 -7.97 -3.43
N LEU A 109 -3.35 -6.70 -3.79
CA LEU A 109 -2.87 -6.34 -5.13
C LEU A 109 -1.48 -6.93 -5.43
N CYS A 110 -0.61 -7.08 -4.44
CA CYS A 110 0.69 -7.71 -4.60
C CYS A 110 0.66 -9.25 -4.76
N LYS A 111 -0.51 -9.89 -4.71
CA LYS A 111 -0.67 -11.35 -4.81
C LYS A 111 -1.51 -11.82 -5.99
N VAL A 112 -2.14 -10.90 -6.72
CA VAL A 112 -2.98 -11.19 -7.90
C VAL A 112 -2.26 -10.94 -9.21
#